data_AF-A0A7X7U539-F1
#
_entry.id   AF-A0A7X7U539-F1
#
_cell.length_a   1.000
_cell.length_b   1.000
_cell.length_c   1.000
_cell.angle_alpha   90.00
_cell.angle_beta   90.00
_cell.angle_gamma   90.00
#
_symmetry.space_group_name_H-M   'P 1'
#
loop_
_entity.id
_entity.type
_entity.pdbx_description
1 polymer ?
#
loop_
_entity_poly.entity_id
_entity_poly.type
_entity_poly.pdbx_seq_one_letter_code
_entity_poly.pdbx_strand_id
1 'polypeptide(L)'
;MPTKPVNFAIGIVLGPLIDDTDFKSREESIAHDAPGMEIDILLEKTDGSIVTTAVTPTRGGDYDWTHLDQGYYELRLPASGGASFNNDQEGVLRAVGHCTGVLPFSSVAYDIVGAGGSSIVNLIVESEVSS
;
A
#
# COMPACT_ATOMS: atom_id res chain seq x y z
N MET A 1 -2.04 -1.30 -13.22
CA MET A 1 -1.85 -1.20 -11.76
C MET A 1 -0.63 -0.35 -11.48
N PRO A 2 -0.66 0.58 -10.51
CA PRO A 2 0.51 1.38 -10.15
C PRO A 2 1.62 0.49 -9.61
N THR A 3 2.86 0.75 -10.05
CA THR A 3 4.04 -0.02 -9.66
C THR A 3 4.80 0.69 -8.55
N LYS A 4 5.31 -0.08 -7.58
CA LYS A 4 6.15 0.38 -6.48
C LYS A 4 7.40 -0.52 -6.37
N PRO A 5 8.55 0.02 -5.96
CA PRO A 5 9.76 -0.79 -5.84
C PRO A 5 9.76 -1.59 -4.54
N VAL A 6 10.22 -2.84 -4.61
CA VAL A 6 10.55 -3.67 -3.43
C VAL A 6 11.81 -3.16 -2.72
N ASN A 7 11.91 -3.34 -1.40
CA ASN A 7 13.00 -2.89 -0.52
C ASN A 7 13.14 -1.37 -0.37
N PHE A 8 12.06 -0.63 -0.59
CA PHE A 8 11.98 0.81 -0.32
C PHE A 8 10.79 1.12 0.58
N ALA A 9 10.88 2.21 1.33
CA ALA A 9 9.72 2.75 2.01
C ALA A 9 8.75 3.31 0.96
N ILE A 10 7.49 2.90 1.03
CA ILE A 10 6.47 3.28 0.04
C ILE A 10 5.23 3.80 0.74
N GLY A 11 4.62 4.85 0.18
CA GLY A 11 3.27 5.27 0.52
C GLY A 11 2.25 4.51 -0.32
N ILE A 12 1.23 3.95 0.34
CA ILE A 12 0.03 3.41 -0.29
C ILE A 12 -1.18 4.25 0.10
N VAL A 13 -2.09 4.45 -0.85
CA VAL A 13 -3.26 5.31 -0.66
C VAL A 13 -4.48 4.46 -0.38
N LEU A 14 -5.18 4.77 0.71
CA LEU A 14 -6.42 4.14 1.14
C LEU A 14 -7.58 5.14 1.06
N GLY A 15 -8.75 4.66 0.66
CA GLY A 15 -10.00 5.42 0.72
C GLY A 15 -10.75 5.50 -0.61
N PRO A 16 -11.71 6.44 -0.74
CA PRO A 16 -12.04 7.44 0.29
C PRO A 16 -12.68 6.77 1.51
N LEU A 17 -12.43 7.32 2.70
CA LEU A 17 -13.13 6.95 3.91
C LEU A 17 -14.48 7.70 3.92
N ILE A 18 -15.56 6.93 3.95
CA ILE A 18 -16.93 7.43 3.81
C ILE A 18 -17.68 7.13 5.10
N ASP A 19 -18.37 8.15 5.62
CA ASP A 19 -19.22 8.07 6.81
C ASP A 19 -20.29 6.97 6.65
N ASP A 20 -20.45 6.14 7.68
CA ASP A 20 -21.37 5.00 7.68
C ASP A 20 -22.84 5.35 8.01
N THR A 21 -23.10 6.59 8.42
CA THR A 21 -24.44 7.09 8.75
C THR A 21 -25.16 7.56 7.50
N ASP A 22 -24.48 8.31 6.63
CA ASP A 22 -25.07 8.89 5.41
C ASP A 22 -24.58 8.27 4.09
N PHE A 23 -23.53 7.45 4.14
CA PHE A 23 -22.93 6.73 3.01
C PHE A 23 -22.41 7.65 1.89
N LYS A 24 -22.11 8.91 2.21
CA LYS A 24 -21.78 9.96 1.23
C LYS A 24 -20.70 10.92 1.71
N SER A 25 -20.78 11.34 2.97
CA SER A 25 -19.85 12.29 3.56
C SER A 25 -18.47 11.66 3.67
N ARG A 26 -17.45 12.46 3.36
CA ARG A 26 -16.06 12.03 3.46
C ARG A 26 -15.58 12.32 4.87
N GLU A 27 -14.92 11.35 5.47
CA GLU A 27 -14.28 11.51 6.76
C GLU A 27 -12.84 11.99 6.57
N GLU A 28 -12.55 13.21 7.02
CA GLU A 28 -11.27 13.89 6.78
C GLU A 28 -10.42 14.07 8.04
N SER A 29 -10.86 13.53 9.18
CA SER A 29 -10.17 13.66 10.48
C SER A 29 -9.99 12.34 11.23
N ILE A 30 -9.87 11.23 10.49
CA ILE A 30 -9.59 9.91 11.04
C ILE A 30 -8.13 9.84 11.52
N ALA A 31 -7.97 9.68 12.83
CA ALA A 31 -6.68 9.49 13.49
C ALA A 31 -6.15 8.06 13.30
N HIS A 32 -4.82 7.90 13.39
CA HIS A 32 -4.13 6.60 13.34
C HIS A 32 -4.64 5.57 14.37
N ASP A 33 -5.15 6.04 15.51
CA ASP A 33 -5.67 5.27 16.64
C ASP A 33 -7.19 5.40 16.79
N ALA A 34 -7.90 5.71 15.69
CA ALA A 34 -9.36 5.81 15.71
C ALA A 34 -10.00 4.53 16.28
N PRO A 35 -11.15 4.63 16.99
CA PRO A 35 -11.79 3.47 17.59
C PRO A 35 -12.09 2.36 16.57
N GLY A 36 -11.62 1.15 16.86
CA GLY A 36 -11.81 -0.01 15.99
C GLY A 36 -10.98 0.04 14.70
N MET A 37 -9.94 0.88 14.64
CA MET A 37 -9.00 0.93 13.52
C MET A 37 -8.26 -0.40 13.37
N GLU A 38 -8.47 -1.02 12.21
CA GLU A 38 -7.78 -2.23 11.77
C GLU A 38 -7.35 -2.03 10.33
N ILE A 39 -6.09 -2.34 10.01
CA ILE A 39 -5.59 -2.36 8.64
C ILE A 39 -4.85 -3.67 8.42
N ASP A 40 -5.25 -4.38 7.37
CA ASP A 40 -4.59 -5.59 6.91
C ASP A 40 -3.92 -5.35 5.56
N ILE A 41 -2.66 -5.78 5.45
CA ILE A 41 -1.93 -5.84 4.19
C ILE A 41 -2.06 -7.25 3.63
N LEU A 42 -2.64 -7.35 2.44
CA LEU A 42 -2.71 -8.56 1.64
C LEU A 42 -1.60 -8.49 0.59
N LEU A 43 -0.70 -9.46 0.61
CA LEU A 43 0.33 -9.64 -0.40
C LEU A 43 0.11 -10.99 -1.10
N GLU A 44 -0.26 -10.94 -2.38
CA GLU A 44 -0.19 -12.09 -3.27
C GLU A 44 1.24 -12.21 -3.80
N LYS A 45 1.93 -13.26 -3.42
CA LYS A 45 3.31 -13.52 -3.83
C LYS A 45 3.36 -14.04 -5.27
N THR A 46 4.56 -14.03 -5.84
CA THR A 46 4.81 -14.54 -7.20
C THR A 46 4.48 -16.03 -7.39
N ASP A 47 4.38 -16.81 -6.31
CA ASP A 47 3.94 -18.21 -6.32
C ASP A 47 2.41 -18.38 -6.24
N GLY A 48 1.65 -17.28 -6.20
CA GLY A 48 0.19 -17.26 -6.09
C GLY A 48 -0.34 -17.46 -4.66
N SER A 49 0.54 -17.61 -3.66
CA SER A 49 0.10 -17.65 -2.26
C SER A 49 -0.24 -16.25 -1.76
N ILE A 50 -1.26 -16.15 -0.92
CA ILE A 50 -1.69 -14.89 -0.31
C ILE A 50 -1.32 -14.91 1.17
N VAL A 51 -0.66 -13.85 1.62
CA VAL A 51 -0.38 -13.58 3.03
C VAL A 51 -1.14 -12.34 3.45
N THR A 52 -1.83 -12.43 4.58
CA THR A 52 -2.50 -11.29 5.21
C THR A 52 -1.77 -10.95 6.51
N THR A 53 -1.39 -9.69 6.67
CA THR A 53 -0.65 -9.21 7.83
C THR A 53 -1.30 -7.96 8.39
N ALA A 54 -1.73 -8.01 9.65
CA ALA A 54 -2.23 -6.84 10.36
C ALA A 54 -1.10 -5.83 10.63
N VAL A 55 -1.39 -4.55 10.37
CA VAL A 55 -0.52 -3.43 10.69
C VAL A 55 -1.27 -2.45 11.57
N THR A 56 -0.59 -1.94 12.60
CA THR A 56 -1.14 -0.90 13.47
C THR A 56 -0.64 0.44 12.97
N PRO A 57 -1.52 1.34 12.50
CA PRO A 57 -1.10 2.64 12.03
C PRO A 57 -0.47 3.45 13.17
N THR A 58 0.50 4.29 12.82
CA THR A 58 1.24 5.12 13.77
C THR A 58 1.16 6.59 13.37
N ARG A 59 1.71 7.44 14.24
CA ARG A 59 1.98 8.84 13.94
C ARG A 59 3.48 9.04 13.77
N GLY A 60 3.94 9.05 12.52
CA GLY A 60 5.34 9.15 12.13
C GLY A 60 6.06 7.80 12.11
N GLY A 61 7.00 7.64 11.17
CA GLY A 61 7.86 6.45 11.07
C GLY A 61 7.19 5.32 10.29
N ASP A 62 7.24 4.11 10.84
CA ASP A 62 6.70 2.91 10.19
C ASP A 62 5.18 2.85 10.38
N TYR A 63 4.45 2.57 9.30
CA TYR A 63 2.97 2.61 9.26
C TYR A 63 2.39 3.99 9.57
N ASP A 64 3.13 5.05 9.23
CA ASP A 64 2.67 6.43 9.40
C ASP A 64 1.38 6.65 8.62
N TRP A 65 0.33 7.06 9.32
CA TRP A 65 -0.99 7.33 8.78
C TRP A 65 -1.18 8.83 8.61
N THR A 66 -1.21 9.27 7.36
CA THR A 66 -1.26 10.69 7.00
C THR A 66 -2.50 10.99 6.18
N HIS A 67 -3.27 11.97 6.60
CA HIS A 67 -4.36 12.50 5.79
C HIS A 67 -3.81 13.17 4.53
N LEU A 68 -4.40 12.86 3.37
CA LEU A 68 -4.09 13.54 2.12
C LEU A 68 -5.13 14.64 1.87
N ASP A 69 -6.22 14.29 1.21
CA ASP A 69 -7.36 15.16 0.90
C ASP A 69 -8.55 14.26 0.50
N GLN A 70 -9.77 14.80 0.52
CA GLN A 70 -10.97 14.13 -0.01
C GLN A 70 -11.25 12.77 0.65
N GLY A 71 -10.96 12.64 1.95
CA GLY A 71 -11.10 11.40 2.71
C GLY A 71 -10.11 10.30 2.33
N TYR A 72 -9.06 10.60 1.54
CA TYR A 72 -7.97 9.68 1.28
C TYR A 72 -6.85 9.85 2.30
N TYR A 73 -6.21 8.73 2.61
CA TYR A 73 -5.09 8.66 3.53
C TYR A 73 -3.93 7.89 2.91
N GLU A 74 -2.71 8.28 3.27
CA GLU A 74 -1.51 7.50 2.99
C GLU A 74 -1.14 6.67 4.21
N LEU A 75 -0.83 5.39 3.99
CA LEU A 75 -0.13 4.55 4.95
C LEU A 75 1.29 4.30 4.43
N ARG A 76 2.30 4.68 5.22
CA ARG A 76 3.71 4.45 4.88
C ARG A 76 4.14 3.05 5.29
N LEU A 77 4.43 2.18 4.33
CA LEU A 77 5.05 0.88 4.57
C LEU A 77 6.57 1.02 4.58
N PRO A 78 7.27 0.50 5.60
CA PRO A 78 8.72 0.56 5.67
C PRO A 78 9.39 -0.41 4.70
N ALA A 79 10.62 -0.09 4.28
CA ALA A 79 11.47 -1.03 3.54
C ALA A 79 11.84 -2.25 4.41
N SER A 80 12.17 -1.97 5.67
CA SER A 80 12.59 -2.94 6.68
C SER A 80 12.43 -2.32 8.07
N GLY A 81 12.49 -3.13 9.12
CA GLY A 81 12.43 -2.65 10.51
C GLY A 81 11.02 -2.43 11.06
N GLY A 82 9.99 -2.60 10.22
CA GLY A 82 8.60 -2.57 10.62
C GLY A 82 8.25 -3.71 11.58
N ALA A 83 7.33 -3.45 12.50
CA ALA A 83 6.97 -4.38 13.55
C ALA A 83 6.28 -5.66 13.03
N SER A 84 5.51 -5.57 11.94
CA SER A 84 4.71 -6.71 11.42
C SER A 84 4.88 -6.97 9.93
N PHE A 85 4.91 -5.92 9.09
CA PHE A 85 5.07 -6.00 7.65
C PHE A 85 6.21 -5.11 7.13
N ASN A 86 7.00 -5.62 6.19
CA ASN A 86 8.00 -4.86 5.45
C ASN A 86 7.73 -4.98 3.94
N ASN A 87 8.01 -3.91 3.19
CA ASN A 87 7.97 -3.93 1.74
C ASN A 87 9.26 -4.56 1.17
N ASP A 88 9.52 -5.83 1.49
CA ASP A 88 10.74 -6.57 1.14
C ASP A 88 10.50 -7.76 0.20
N GLN A 89 9.25 -7.98 -0.23
CA GLN A 89 8.83 -9.06 -1.11
C GLN A 89 8.09 -8.53 -2.33
N GLU A 90 8.43 -9.10 -3.49
CA GLU A 90 7.71 -8.85 -4.75
C GLU A 90 6.33 -9.53 -4.74
N GLY A 91 5.37 -8.94 -5.45
CA GLY A 91 4.01 -9.45 -5.53
C GLY A 91 2.97 -8.36 -5.75
N VAL A 92 1.70 -8.71 -5.63
CA VAL A 92 0.58 -7.77 -5.71
C VAL A 92 0.11 -7.42 -4.31
N LEU A 93 0.24 -6.15 -3.94
CA LEU A 93 -0.06 -5.64 -2.61
C LEU A 93 -1.39 -4.87 -2.61
N ARG A 94 -2.26 -5.19 -1.65
CA ARG A 94 -3.47 -4.42 -1.35
C ARG A 94 -3.61 -4.24 0.15
N ALA A 95 -4.02 -3.05 0.59
CA ALA A 95 -4.45 -2.83 1.96
C ALA A 95 -5.97 -2.75 2.05
N VAL A 96 -6.53 -3.28 3.12
CA VAL A 96 -7.93 -3.11 3.49
C VAL A 96 -7.99 -2.62 4.92
N GLY A 97 -8.99 -1.82 5.24
CA GLY A 97 -9.15 -1.33 6.60
C GLY A 97 -10.60 -1.08 6.99
N HIS A 98 -10.77 -0.95 8.29
CA HIS A 98 -12.04 -0.72 8.96
C HIS A 98 -11.81 0.16 10.19
N CYS A 99 -12.75 1.06 10.49
CA CYS A 99 -12.83 1.76 11.77
C CYS A 99 -14.27 2.17 12.06
N THR A 100 -14.58 2.43 13.32
CA THR A 100 -15.92 2.84 13.75
C THR A 100 -16.35 4.14 13.06
N GLY A 101 -17.59 4.21 12.58
CA GLY A 101 -18.15 5.40 11.92
C GLY A 101 -17.80 5.53 10.44
N VAL A 102 -17.06 4.56 9.87
CA VAL A 102 -16.61 4.60 8.48
C VAL A 102 -16.91 3.28 7.80
N LEU A 103 -17.37 3.33 6.55
CA LEU A 103 -17.48 2.15 5.72
C LEU A 103 -16.12 1.48 5.51
N PRO A 104 -16.06 0.14 5.35
CA PRO A 104 -14.81 -0.54 5.01
C PRO A 104 -14.15 0.10 3.78
N PHE A 105 -12.86 0.34 3.89
CA PHE A 105 -12.08 1.02 2.87
C PHE A 105 -10.91 0.16 2.40
N SER A 106 -10.33 0.51 1.27
CA SER A 106 -9.20 -0.23 0.72
C SER A 106 -8.31 0.64 -0.14
N SER A 107 -7.11 0.15 -0.38
CA SER A 107 -6.25 0.66 -1.44
C SER A 107 -6.60 0.05 -2.80
N VAL A 108 -6.05 0.66 -3.85
CA VAL A 108 -5.84 -0.04 -5.12
C VAL A 108 -4.82 -1.17 -4.95
N ALA A 109 -4.76 -2.09 -5.91
CA ALA A 109 -3.68 -3.06 -5.99
C ALA A 109 -2.40 -2.39 -6.54
N TYR A 110 -1.28 -2.62 -5.87
CA TYR A 110 0.06 -2.17 -6.28
C TYR A 110 0.88 -3.36 -6.76
N ASP A 111 1.60 -3.17 -7.86
CA ASP A 111 2.60 -4.13 -8.31
C ASP A 111 3.92 -3.83 -7.59
N ILE A 112 4.37 -4.72 -6.72
CA ILE A 112 5.64 -4.61 -6.02
C ILE A 112 6.68 -5.39 -6.80
N VAL A 113 7.61 -4.68 -7.44
CA VAL A 113 8.59 -5.28 -8.36
C VAL A 113 10.01 -4.89 -7.98
N GLY A 114 10.95 -5.77 -8.33
CA GLY A 114 12.38 -5.50 -8.26
C GLY A 114 12.80 -4.32 -9.11
N ALA A 115 13.94 -3.72 -8.80
CA ALA A 115 14.51 -2.61 -9.58
C ALA A 115 14.72 -2.94 -11.07
N GLY A 116 14.79 -4.22 -11.44
CA GLY A 116 14.85 -4.70 -12.83
C GLY A 116 13.48 -4.95 -13.49
N GLY A 117 12.37 -4.89 -12.75
CA GLY A 117 11.01 -5.18 -13.22
C GLY A 117 10.37 -4.07 -14.07
N SER A 118 10.96 -2.88 -14.09
CA SER A 118 10.61 -1.81 -15.06
C SER A 118 11.53 -1.83 -16.28
N SER A 119 11.92 -3.03 -16.74
CA SER A 119 12.72 -3.23 -17.95
C SER A 119 11.83 -3.18 -19.20
N ILE A 120 11.22 -2.02 -19.47
CA ILE A 120 10.72 -1.72 -20.83
C ILE A 120 11.89 -1.23 -21.73
N VAL A 121 13.10 -1.03 -21.18
CA VAL A 121 14.27 -0.52 -21.90
C VAL A 121 15.45 -1.50 -21.89
N ASN A 122 15.21 -2.75 -22.32
CA ASN A 122 16.32 -3.62 -22.75
C ASN A 122 16.00 -4.39 -24.05
N LEU A 123 14.99 -3.93 -24.79
CA LEU A 123 14.68 -4.44 -26.12
C LEU A 123 15.64 -3.80 -27.15
N ILE A 124 16.72 -4.53 -27.41
CA ILE A 124 17.43 -4.61 -28.70
C ILE A 124 18.25 -3.35 -29.09
N VAL A 125 19.51 -3.29 -28.63
CA VAL A 125 20.65 -2.94 -29.51
C VAL A 125 21.86 -3.80 -29.13
N GLU A 126 21.73 -5.12 -29.20
CA GLU A 126 22.88 -6.01 -29.32
C GLU A 126 22.71 -6.84 -30.59
N SER A 127 23.11 -6.25 -31.72
CA SER A 127 23.77 -6.89 -32.87
C SER A 127 23.64 -6.03 -34.12
N GLU A 128 24.55 -5.08 -34.28
CA GLU A 128 25.31 -5.05 -35.53
C GLU A 128 26.78 -5.21 -35.16
N VAL A 129 27.16 -6.48 -35.07
CA VAL A 129 28.53 -6.97 -34.97
C VAL A 129 29.25 -6.60 -36.27
N SER A 130 30.29 -5.78 -36.13
CA SER A 130 31.57 -5.87 -36.85
C SER A 130 31.53 -6.36 -38.31
N SER A 131 31.65 -5.42 -39.25
CA SER A 131 32.68 -5.42 -40.31
C SER A 131 32.78 -4.04 -40.93
#